data_AF-A0A7W0Z2U4-F1
#
_entry.id   AF-A0A7W0Z2U4-F1
#
_cell.length_a   1.000
_cell.length_b   1.000
_cell.length_c   1.000
_cell.angle_alpha   90.00
_cell.angle_beta   90.00
_cell.angle_gamma   90.00
#
_symmetry.space_group_name_H-M   'P 1'
#
loop_
_entity.id
_entity.type
_entity.pdbx_description
1 polymer ?
#
loop_
_entity_poly.entity_id
_entity_poly.type
_entity_poly.pdbx_seq_one_letter_code
_entity_poly.pdbx_strand_id
1 'polypeptide(L)'
;MLVGDGQPTDRGWEQAAAEAAAEEGRNGVTLFPIGVDKAEMATLARFSSARQPMKLRSIDQFGELFSWLSSSLSAVATSQPGEQVALPPVGWAVLDP
;
A
#
# COMPACT_ATOMS: atom_id res chain seq x y z
N MET A 1 -5.27 2.75 -1.71
CA MET A 1 -4.84 1.34 -1.56
C MET A 1 -4.80 0.72 -2.94
N LEU A 2 -3.75 -0.03 -3.26
CA LEU A 2 -3.61 -0.81 -4.49
C LEU A 2 -3.45 -2.27 -4.10
N VAL A 3 -4.30 -3.15 -4.64
CA VAL A 3 -4.24 -4.61 -4.39
C VAL A 3 -4.15 -5.32 -5.74
N GLY A 4 -3.16 -6.19 -5.92
CA GLY A 4 -3.01 -6.93 -7.17
C GLY A 4 -1.85 -7.93 -7.17
N ASP A 5 -1.70 -8.64 -8.28
CA ASP A 5 -0.63 -9.62 -8.53
C ASP A 5 0.64 -8.98 -9.15
N GLY A 6 0.67 -7.65 -9.29
CA GLY A 6 1.84 -6.94 -9.83
C GLY A 6 2.11 -7.20 -11.32
N GLN A 7 1.15 -7.73 -12.08
CA GLN A 7 1.28 -7.97 -13.51
C GLN A 7 0.36 -7.05 -14.34
N PRO A 8 0.67 -5.74 -14.43
CA PRO A 8 -0.13 -4.80 -15.21
C PRO A 8 -0.11 -5.17 -16.69
N THR A 9 -1.29 -5.23 -17.30
CA THR A 9 -1.46 -5.56 -18.73
C THR A 9 -1.59 -4.33 -19.62
N ASP A 10 -1.86 -3.17 -19.04
CA ASP A 10 -2.12 -1.93 -19.76
C ASP A 10 -0.83 -1.24 -20.21
N ARG A 11 -0.90 -0.57 -21.37
CA ARG A 11 0.21 0.26 -21.85
C ARG A 11 0.26 1.56 -21.05
N GLY A 12 1.45 1.92 -20.55
CA GLY A 12 1.68 3.17 -19.81
C GLY A 12 1.53 3.06 -18.29
N TRP A 13 1.41 1.84 -17.76
CA TRP A 13 1.35 1.63 -16.31
C TRP A 13 2.59 2.17 -15.58
N GLU A 14 3.77 2.18 -16.21
CA GLU A 14 4.98 2.73 -15.59
C GLU A 14 4.86 4.23 -15.33
N GLN A 15 4.21 4.96 -16.24
CA GLN A 15 3.98 6.38 -16.08
C GLN A 15 3.00 6.63 -14.93
N ALA A 16 1.90 5.87 -14.88
CA ALA A 16 0.93 5.97 -13.79
C ALA A 16 1.58 5.63 -12.42
N ALA A 17 2.47 4.63 -12.39
CA ALA A 17 3.23 4.29 -11.19
C ALA A 17 4.15 5.44 -10.75
N ALA A 18 4.85 6.08 -11.69
CA ALA A 18 5.71 7.23 -11.40
C ALA A 18 4.91 8.44 -10.90
N GLU A 19 3.74 8.72 -11.50
CA GLU A 19 2.85 9.78 -11.06
C GLU A 19 2.31 9.53 -9.64
N ALA A 20 1.88 8.30 -9.34
CA ALA A 20 1.44 7.91 -8.00
C ALA A 20 2.56 8.08 -6.95
N ALA A 21 3.77 7.62 -7.27
CA ALA A 21 4.93 7.75 -6.40
C ALA A 21 5.35 9.22 -6.18
N ALA A 22 5.21 10.06 -7.20
CA ALA A 22 5.48 11.49 -7.13
C ALA A 22 4.45 12.23 -6.25
N GLU A 23 3.16 11.92 -6.42
CA GLU A 23 2.09 12.49 -5.59
C GLU A 23 2.19 12.03 -4.13
N GLU A 24 2.63 10.79 -3.89
CA GLU A 24 2.96 10.32 -2.55
C GLU A 24 4.12 11.11 -1.94
N GLY A 25 5.17 11.39 -2.72
CA GLY A 25 6.29 12.23 -2.29
C GLY A 25 5.90 13.68 -1.98
N ARG A 26 4.80 14.16 -2.56
CA ARG A 26 4.21 15.48 -2.27
C ARG A 26 3.26 15.48 -1.07
N ASN A 27 3.09 14.34 -0.39
CA ASN A 27 2.07 14.11 0.64
C ASN A 27 0.62 14.37 0.14
N GLY A 28 0.40 14.35 -1.19
CA GLY A 28 -0.94 14.52 -1.77
C GLY A 28 -1.78 13.25 -1.66
N VAL A 29 -1.12 12.10 -1.67
CA VAL A 29 -1.73 10.79 -1.46
C VAL A 29 -0.89 9.93 -0.53
N THR A 30 -1.51 8.93 0.08
CA THR A 30 -0.82 7.86 0.79
C THR A 30 -1.18 6.55 0.11
N LEU A 31 -0.17 5.87 -0.44
CA LEU A 31 -0.35 4.63 -1.17
C LEU A 31 0.09 3.43 -0.31
N PHE A 32 -0.71 2.37 -0.36
CA PHE A 32 -0.41 1.08 0.24
C PHE A 32 -0.49 0.03 -0.86
N PRO A 33 0.65 -0.40 -1.44
CA PRO A 33 0.69 -1.47 -2.42
C PRO A 33 0.62 -2.83 -1.71
N ILE A 34 -0.32 -3.67 -2.11
CA ILE A 34 -0.56 -4.99 -1.51
C ILE A 34 -0.53 -6.05 -2.60
N GLY A 35 0.39 -7.00 -2.46
CA GLY A 35 0.52 -8.17 -3.30
C GLY A 35 -0.37 -9.31 -2.84
N VAL A 36 -1.08 -9.96 -3.76
CA VAL A 36 -1.82 -11.19 -3.50
C VAL A 36 -1.19 -12.38 -4.21
N ASP A 37 -1.19 -13.55 -3.56
CA ASP A 37 -0.65 -14.80 -4.11
C ASP A 37 0.83 -14.64 -4.57
N LYS A 38 1.16 -15.00 -5.82
CA LYS A 38 2.48 -14.85 -6.42
C LYS A 38 2.68 -13.47 -7.05
N ALA A 39 2.35 -12.43 -6.29
CA ALA A 39 2.47 -11.07 -6.78
C ALA A 39 3.91 -10.68 -7.11
N GLU A 40 4.09 -9.94 -8.21
CA GLU A 40 5.37 -9.35 -8.58
C GLU A 40 5.60 -8.07 -7.76
N MET A 41 6.27 -8.24 -6.62
CA MET A 41 6.47 -7.18 -5.64
C MET A 41 7.36 -6.06 -6.19
N ALA A 42 8.32 -6.36 -7.08
CA ALA A 42 9.15 -5.34 -7.71
C ALA A 42 8.32 -4.36 -8.55
N THR A 43 7.29 -4.86 -9.23
CA THR A 43 6.34 -4.02 -9.98
C THR A 43 5.50 -3.16 -9.04
N LEU A 44 4.95 -3.76 -7.98
CA LEU A 44 4.14 -3.04 -6.99
C LEU A 44 4.93 -1.95 -6.25
N ALA A 45 6.22 -2.19 -5.99
CA ALA A 45 7.12 -1.22 -5.38
C ALA A 45 7.28 0.05 -6.23
N ARG A 46 7.07 0.00 -7.55
CA ARG A 46 7.20 1.19 -8.42
C ARG A 46 6.11 2.24 -8.18
N PHE A 47 4.99 1.85 -7.57
CA PHE A 47 3.87 2.75 -7.33
C PHE A 47 4.02 3.58 -6.05
N SER A 48 4.89 3.18 -5.12
CA SER A 48 5.09 3.87 -3.84
C SER A 48 6.56 4.25 -3.67
N SER A 49 6.82 5.52 -3.37
CA SER A 49 8.17 6.02 -3.07
C SER A 49 8.50 5.91 -1.57
N ALA A 50 7.46 5.85 -0.72
CA ALA A 50 7.61 5.90 0.73
C ALA A 50 7.42 4.54 1.43
N ARG A 51 6.73 3.58 0.81
CA ARG A 51 6.34 2.32 1.46
C ARG A 51 6.69 1.12 0.61
N GLN A 52 7.24 0.09 1.26
CA GLN A 52 7.44 -1.20 0.62
C GLN A 52 6.10 -1.90 0.41
N PRO A 53 5.93 -2.61 -0.72
CA PRO A 53 4.73 -3.41 -0.95
C PRO A 53 4.62 -4.52 0.10
N MET A 54 3.41 -4.77 0.58
CA MET A 54 3.13 -5.82 1.56
C MET A 54 2.47 -7.01 0.88
N LYS A 55 2.88 -8.22 1.22
CA LYS A 55 2.25 -9.44 0.68
C LYS A 55 1.19 -9.95 1.63
N LEU A 56 -0.02 -10.12 1.10
CA LEU A 56 -1.11 -10.76 1.82
C LEU A 56 -0.76 -12.24 2.06
N ARG A 57 -0.85 -12.68 3.32
CA ARG A 57 -0.49 -14.06 3.70
C ARG A 57 -1.47 -15.12 3.16
N SER A 58 -2.77 -14.80 3.16
CA SER A 58 -3.85 -15.63 2.63
C SER A 58 -5.03 -14.75 2.24
N ILE A 59 -5.85 -15.21 1.29
CA ILE A 59 -7.11 -14.56 0.92
C ILE A 59 -8.08 -14.41 2.11
N ASP A 60 -8.01 -15.29 3.10
CA ASP A 60 -8.87 -15.18 4.30
C ASP A 60 -8.54 -13.94 5.16
N GLN A 61 -7.36 -13.34 4.97
CA GLN A 61 -6.89 -12.19 5.74
C GLN A 61 -7.30 -10.84 5.13
N PHE A 62 -8.11 -10.83 4.06
CA PHE A 62 -8.72 -9.59 3.56
C PHE A 62 -9.54 -8.88 4.65
N GLY A 63 -10.25 -9.63 5.50
CA GLY A 63 -11.00 -9.03 6.62
C GLY A 63 -10.11 -8.25 7.58
N GLU A 64 -8.99 -8.86 8.00
CA GLU A 64 -8.01 -8.22 8.88
C GLU A 64 -7.33 -7.01 8.22
N LEU A 65 -7.04 -7.10 6.91
CA LEU A 65 -6.56 -5.97 6.12
C LEU A 65 -7.53 -4.78 6.19
N PHE A 66 -8.83 -5.00 5.97
CA PHE A 66 -9.82 -3.93 6.02
C PHE A 66 -9.98 -3.35 7.43
N SER A 67 -9.95 -4.19 8.47
CA SER A 67 -9.98 -3.74 9.86
C SER A 67 -8.75 -2.89 10.20
N TRP A 68 -7.57 -3.30 9.75
CA TRP A 68 -6.33 -2.54 9.91
C TRP A 68 -6.36 -1.21 9.14
N LEU A 69 -6.87 -1.21 7.90
CA LEU A 69 -6.98 -0.01 7.08
C LEU A 69 -7.96 1.00 7.69
N SER A 70 -9.12 0.53 8.17
CA SER A 70 -10.08 1.38 8.88
C SER A 70 -9.46 2.02 10.11
N SER A 71 -8.74 1.23 10.91
CA SER A 71 -8.05 1.73 12.12
C SER A 71 -6.97 2.75 11.76
N SER A 72 -6.22 2.50 10.69
CA SER A 72 -5.18 3.39 10.18
C SER A 72 -5.75 4.73 9.71
N LEU A 73 -6.85 4.70 8.93
CA LEU A 73 -7.53 5.90 8.48
C LEU A 73 -8.14 6.69 9.65
N SER A 74 -8.74 6.01 10.63
CA SER A 74 -9.24 6.66 11.84
C SER A 74 -8.13 7.35 12.63
N ALA A 75 -6.96 6.72 12.76
CA ALA A 75 -5.80 7.30 13.43
C ALA A 75 -5.27 8.54 12.67
N VAL A 76 -5.20 8.49 11.35
CA VAL A 76 -4.82 9.65 10.52
C VAL A 76 -5.86 10.76 10.59
N ALA A 77 -7.16 10.44 10.52
CA ALA A 77 -8.23 11.42 10.57
C ALA A 77 -8.34 12.15 11.92
N THR A 78 -7.91 11.52 13.00
CA THR A 78 -7.91 12.11 14.36
C THR A 78 -6.57 12.77 14.71
N SER A 79 -5.56 12.69 13.84
CA SER A 79 -4.24 13.26 14.07
C SER A 79 -4.16 14.74 13.75
N GLN A 80 -3.27 15.45 14.44
CA GLN A 80 -3.01 16.86 14.16
C GLN A 80 -2.18 17.01 12.88
N PRO A 81 -2.39 18.09 12.11
CA PRO A 81 -1.53 18.41 10.97
C PRO A 81 -0.06 18.49 11.39
N GLY A 82 0.78 17.61 10.84
CA GLY A 82 2.22 17.53 11.16
C GLY A 82 2.60 16.45 12.18
N GLU A 83 1.64 15.74 12.76
CA GLU A 83 1.89 14.64 13.68
C GLU A 83 2.13 13.33 12.91
N GLN A 84 3.25 12.66 13.19
CA GLN A 84 3.51 11.33 12.63
C GLN A 84 2.68 10.30 13.38
N VAL A 85 1.64 9.79 12.73
CA VAL A 85 0.78 8.76 13.30
C VAL A 85 1.45 7.40 13.17
N ALA A 86 1.66 6.73 14.31
CA ALA A 86 2.07 5.33 14.31
C ALA A 86 0.91 4.46 13.81
N LEU A 87 1.12 3.77 12.69
CA LEU A 87 0.13 2.83 12.17
C LEU A 87 0.05 1.59 13.07
N PRO A 88 -1.13 0.95 13.20
CA PRO A 88 -1.27 -0.29 13.95
C PRO A 88 -0.36 -1.40 13.40
N PRO A 89 0.03 -2.39 14.22
CA PRO A 89 0.87 -3.49 13.76
C PRO A 89 0.16 -4.30 12.66
N VAL A 90 0.92 -4.70 11.64
CA VAL A 90 0.41 -5.44 10.49
C VAL A 90 0.48 -6.94 10.79
N GLY A 91 -0.66 -7.55 11.14
CA GLY A 91 -0.79 -9.00 11.37
C GLY A 91 -1.11 -9.80 10.10
N TRP A 92 -1.78 -9.16 9.13
CA TRP A 92 -2.36 -9.79 7.94
C TRP A 92 -1.39 -9.96 6.75
N ALA A 93 -0.22 -9.31 6.84
CA ALA A 93 0.76 -9.25 5.77
C ALA A 93 2.16 -9.69 6.23
N VAL A 94 3.04 -9.88 5.26
CA VAL A 94 4.49 -9.97 5.44
C VAL A 94 5.18 -8.99 4.49
N LEU A 95 6.32 -8.45 4.91
CA LEU A 95 7.23 -7.76 4.01
C LEU A 95 7.98 -8.84 3.22
N ASP A 96 7.80 -8.85 1.91
CA ASP A 96 8.55 -9.70 0.98
C ASP A 96 9.67 -8.81 0.40
N PRO A 97 10.94 -9.01 0.80
CA PRO A 97 12.05 -8.13 0.45
C PRO A 97 12.48 -8.22 -1.02
#